data_AF-A0A536S5T3-F1
#
_entry.id   AF-A0A536S5T3-F1
#
_cell.length_a   1.000
_cell.length_b   1.000
_cell.length_c   1.000
_cell.angle_alpha   90.00
_cell.angle_beta   90.00
_cell.angle_gamma   90.00
#
_symmetry.space_group_name_H-M   'P 1'
#
loop_
_entity.id
_entity.type
_entity.pdbx_description
1 polymer ?
#
loop_
_entity_poly.entity_id
_entity_poly.type
_entity_poly.pdbx_seq_one_letter_code
_entity_poly.pdbx_strand_id
1 'polypeptide(L)'
;MISEYVAPETDSLDGQAPGAPSFVRVLGQREINMIARRTFIKRASMMAIAGTASAIGRQSHGQQVSNSAGTEPPKLKAPEGACDCHMHIYDPARFPMPPSPRVAPSNATVSDYRLLQKRIGTTRVVVVQPRNYAIDNRVTVDAIARLGPNARGVAVLHPTVTDAELKALHAAGVRGIRFTLGDPATAVVKVDMIEPLAKRVAELGWHVQFNVEGAQIIELANLLRRLPTQLVFDHLANPPLPAGIEHPSHSIVRGLIDKGRTWVKLSGAYSNSKIGPPSYP
;
A
#
# COMPACT_ATOMS: atom_id res chain seq x y z
N MET A 1 3.06 0.79 11.51
CA MET A 1 3.13 1.75 10.40
C MET A 1 2.59 1.01 9.18
N ILE A 2 1.36 1.27 8.77
CA ILE A 2 0.74 0.57 7.64
C ILE A 2 0.64 1.59 6.50
N SER A 3 1.43 1.38 5.45
CA SER A 3 1.38 2.14 4.21
C SER A 3 0.44 1.39 3.30
N GLU A 4 -0.73 1.94 3.02
CA GLU A 4 -1.56 1.43 1.94
C GLU A 4 -0.87 1.81 0.62
N TYR A 5 -0.50 0.79 -0.17
CA TYR A 5 0.12 0.95 -1.47
C TYR A 5 -0.98 1.09 -2.52
N VAL A 6 -1.43 2.32 -2.77
CA VAL A 6 -2.38 2.64 -3.82
C VAL A 6 -1.90 3.94 -4.50
N ALA A 7 -1.81 3.92 -5.83
CA ALA A 7 -1.45 5.11 -6.60
C ALA A 7 -2.51 6.22 -6.39
N PRO A 8 -2.12 7.49 -6.24
CA PRO A 8 -3.10 8.59 -6.17
C PRO A 8 -3.80 8.75 -7.54
N GLU A 9 -5.13 8.93 -7.52
CA GLU A 9 -5.89 9.41 -8.67
C GLU A 9 -5.47 10.86 -8.97
N THR A 10 -5.00 11.14 -10.17
CA THR A 10 -4.65 12.51 -10.60
C THR A 10 -5.84 13.14 -11.32
N ASP A 11 -6.39 14.20 -10.73
CA ASP A 11 -7.25 15.15 -11.44
C ASP A 11 -6.41 15.94 -12.45
N SER A 12 -6.80 15.91 -13.72
CA SER A 12 -6.15 16.65 -14.80
C SER A 12 -6.66 18.09 -14.84
N LEU A 13 -5.78 19.05 -14.56
CA LEU A 13 -5.96 20.45 -14.96
C LEU A 13 -4.63 20.96 -15.49
N ASP A 14 -4.52 21.13 -16.81
CA ASP A 14 -3.52 22.04 -17.42
C ASP A 14 -4.07 22.59 -18.74
N GLY A 15 -4.24 23.91 -18.75
CA GLY A 15 -4.47 24.72 -19.94
C GLY A 15 -3.22 25.57 -20.21
N GLN A 16 -2.64 25.40 -21.40
CA GLN A 16 -1.45 26.07 -21.92
C GLN A 16 -1.60 27.59 -22.08
N ALA A 17 -0.47 28.31 -21.96
CA ALA A 17 -0.23 29.60 -22.60
C ALA A 17 1.20 29.64 -23.21
N PRO A 18 1.41 30.14 -24.45
CA PRO A 18 2.74 30.33 -25.03
C PRO A 18 3.10 31.83 -25.22
N GLY A 19 4.41 32.13 -25.28
CA GLY A 19 4.89 33.36 -25.90
C GLY A 19 6.26 33.86 -25.40
N ALA A 20 7.31 33.65 -26.19
CA ALA A 20 8.51 34.50 -26.23
C ALA A 20 8.40 35.49 -27.41
N PRO A 21 9.17 36.60 -27.43
CA PRO A 21 10.29 36.62 -28.38
C PRO A 21 11.55 37.42 -27.95
N SER A 22 12.56 37.24 -28.82
CA SER A 22 13.97 37.64 -28.90
C SER A 22 14.36 39.12 -28.99
N PHE A 23 15.64 39.45 -28.73
CA PHE A 23 16.48 40.46 -29.42
C PHE A 23 18.00 40.09 -29.31
N VAL A 24 18.72 39.79 -30.41
CA VAL A 24 19.75 40.58 -31.18
C VAL A 24 21.05 40.90 -30.40
N ARG A 25 22.22 40.27 -30.71
CA ARG A 25 23.36 40.72 -31.57
C ARG A 25 24.12 41.96 -30.99
N VAL A 26 25.45 42.13 -30.96
CA VAL A 26 26.62 41.48 -31.58
C VAL A 26 27.95 42.13 -31.08
N LEU A 27 29.09 41.44 -31.33
CA LEU A 27 30.49 41.89 -31.59
C LEU A 27 31.47 42.35 -30.47
N GLY A 28 32.74 41.91 -30.67
CA GLY A 28 33.98 42.54 -30.17
C GLY A 28 34.98 41.54 -29.52
N GLN A 29 35.72 40.69 -30.25
CA GLN A 29 37.03 40.89 -30.93
C GLN A 29 38.29 40.77 -30.03
N ARG A 30 39.07 39.66 -30.25
CA ARG A 30 40.55 39.40 -30.25
C ARG A 30 41.45 39.99 -29.12
N GLU A 31 42.56 39.43 -28.62
CA GLU A 31 43.68 38.56 -29.06
C GLU A 31 44.26 37.81 -27.81
N ILE A 32 44.65 36.53 -27.85
CA ILE A 32 45.99 35.93 -28.13
C ILE A 32 47.18 36.45 -27.26
N ASN A 33 47.73 35.64 -26.31
CA ASN A 33 49.02 34.92 -26.45
C ASN A 33 49.59 34.21 -25.18
N MET A 34 50.05 32.97 -25.40
CA MET A 34 51.18 32.16 -24.87
C MET A 34 51.75 32.23 -23.43
N ILE A 35 51.63 31.08 -22.74
CA ILE A 35 52.65 30.14 -22.19
C ILE A 35 54.11 30.61 -21.94
N ALA A 36 54.61 30.42 -20.71
CA ALA A 36 55.87 29.71 -20.33
C ALA A 36 56.10 29.78 -18.78
N ARG A 37 56.10 28.69 -17.99
CA ARG A 37 57.14 27.69 -17.62
C ARG A 37 58.42 28.18 -16.88
N ARG A 38 58.52 27.72 -15.61
CA ARG A 38 59.69 27.29 -14.78
C ARG A 38 60.56 28.31 -14.01
N THR A 39 60.49 28.25 -12.66
CA THR A 39 61.64 28.21 -11.69
C THR A 39 61.07 27.85 -10.29
N PHE A 40 61.32 26.67 -9.70
CA PHE A 40 62.47 26.18 -8.92
C PHE A 40 62.20 26.22 -7.38
N ILE A 41 62.78 25.26 -6.68
CA ILE A 41 62.32 24.59 -5.45
C ILE A 41 62.84 25.24 -4.15
N LYS A 42 62.17 24.90 -3.03
CA LYS A 42 62.57 24.91 -1.60
C LYS A 42 62.28 26.18 -0.78
N ARG A 43 61.25 26.11 0.08
CA ARG A 43 61.37 26.26 1.54
C ARG A 43 60.27 25.46 2.24
N ALA A 44 60.69 24.57 3.13
CA ALA A 44 59.84 23.83 4.05
C ALA A 44 59.88 24.54 5.41
N SER A 45 58.72 24.94 5.93
CA SER A 45 58.51 25.14 7.37
C SER A 45 57.04 25.47 7.66
N MET A 46 56.38 24.48 8.27
CA MET A 46 55.29 24.56 9.26
C MET A 46 54.12 25.52 9.00
N MET A 47 52.99 24.94 8.54
CA MET A 47 51.67 25.33 9.03
C MET A 47 50.88 24.06 9.36
N ALA A 48 50.45 23.99 10.61
CA ALA A 48 49.49 23.02 11.10
C ALA A 48 48.08 23.36 10.58
N ILE A 49 47.19 22.37 10.69
CA ILE A 49 45.72 22.43 10.60
C ILE A 49 45.15 22.39 9.17
N ALA A 50 44.80 21.17 8.74
CA ALA A 50 43.40 20.80 8.49
C ALA A 50 43.36 19.31 8.11
N GLY A 51 43.10 18.44 9.09
CA GLY A 51 42.57 17.13 8.79
C GLY A 51 41.18 17.31 8.20
N THR A 52 41.06 17.42 6.89
CA THR A 52 39.79 17.20 6.21
C THR A 52 39.50 15.71 6.27
N ALA A 53 38.97 15.26 7.40
CA ALA A 53 38.04 14.16 7.37
C ALA A 53 36.88 14.62 6.49
N SER A 54 36.97 14.34 5.19
CA SER A 54 35.79 14.29 4.34
C SER A 54 34.93 13.14 4.87
N ALA A 55 34.20 13.43 5.94
CA ALA A 55 32.89 12.85 6.12
C ALA A 55 32.08 13.36 4.91
N ILE A 56 32.24 12.66 3.79
CA ILE A 56 31.22 12.61 2.77
C ILE A 56 30.05 12.01 3.52
N GLY A 57 29.25 12.88 4.15
CA GLY A 57 27.91 12.52 4.56
C GLY A 57 27.33 11.90 3.31
N ARG A 58 27.08 10.58 3.36
CA ARG A 58 26.18 9.96 2.42
C ARG A 58 24.88 10.73 2.64
N GLN A 59 24.64 11.77 1.84
CA GLN A 59 23.30 12.20 1.55
C GLN A 59 22.67 10.95 0.96
N SER A 60 22.00 10.17 1.79
CA SER A 60 21.11 9.14 1.28
C SER A 60 20.01 9.93 0.58
N HIS A 61 20.19 10.18 -0.72
CA HIS A 61 19.09 10.65 -1.54
C HIS A 61 17.98 9.62 -1.34
N GLY A 62 16.92 10.02 -0.64
CA GLY A 62 15.82 9.12 -0.31
C GLY A 62 15.33 8.44 -1.59
N GLN A 63 15.19 7.12 -1.53
CA GLN A 63 14.83 6.35 -2.72
C GLN A 63 13.36 6.60 -3.05
N GLN A 64 13.09 7.18 -4.22
CA GLN A 64 11.75 7.22 -4.78
C GLN A 64 11.28 5.79 -5.05
N VAL A 65 10.08 5.47 -4.57
CA VAL A 65 9.44 4.18 -4.79
C VAL A 65 8.11 4.43 -5.48
N SER A 66 7.89 3.79 -6.63
CA SER A 66 6.62 3.87 -7.38
C SER A 66 5.43 3.57 -6.47
N ASN A 67 4.30 4.25 -6.70
CA ASN A 67 3.05 4.14 -5.90
C ASN A 67 3.24 4.31 -4.38
N SER A 68 4.23 5.08 -3.96
CA SER A 68 4.41 5.45 -2.56
C SER A 68 4.76 6.92 -2.42
N ALA A 69 4.17 7.58 -1.43
CA ALA A 69 4.54 8.93 -1.05
C ALA A 69 5.80 8.93 -0.16
N GLY A 70 6.53 10.04 -0.19
CA GLY A 70 7.76 10.23 0.56
C GLY A 70 8.96 9.45 0.03
N THR A 71 10.16 9.84 0.46
CA THR A 71 11.44 9.26 0.05
C THR A 71 12.27 8.75 1.22
N GLU A 72 11.97 9.23 2.42
CA GLU A 72 12.73 8.94 3.62
C GLU A 72 12.32 7.61 4.28
N PRO A 73 13.25 6.88 4.91
CA PRO A 73 12.92 5.73 5.72
C PRO A 73 12.11 6.13 6.97
N PRO A 74 11.34 5.21 7.56
CA PRO A 74 10.74 5.40 8.88
C PRO A 74 11.75 5.85 9.94
N LYS A 75 11.38 6.83 10.77
CA LYS A 75 12.20 7.26 11.91
C LYS A 75 12.41 6.13 12.94
N LEU A 76 11.44 5.22 13.05
CA LEU A 76 11.51 4.06 13.93
C LEU A 76 11.83 2.81 13.12
N LYS A 77 12.75 2.00 13.64
CA LYS A 77 13.07 0.69 13.05
C LYS A 77 11.90 -0.27 13.24
N ALA A 78 11.51 -0.97 12.18
CA ALA A 78 10.54 -2.04 12.28
C ALA A 78 11.09 -3.18 13.17
N PRO A 79 10.27 -3.74 14.08
CA PRO A 79 10.70 -4.87 14.89
C PRO A 79 10.94 -6.11 14.01
N GLU A 80 11.70 -7.07 14.54
CA GLU A 80 11.91 -8.34 13.85
C GLU A 80 10.57 -9.02 13.54
N GLY A 81 10.45 -9.56 12.32
CA GLY A 81 9.22 -10.18 11.86
C GLY A 81 8.08 -9.18 11.62
N ALA A 82 8.32 -7.87 11.52
CA ALA A 82 7.27 -6.92 11.19
C ALA A 82 6.53 -7.31 9.90
N CYS A 83 5.20 -7.22 9.93
CA CYS A 83 4.32 -7.60 8.83
C CYS A 83 3.61 -6.37 8.30
N ASP A 84 3.69 -6.15 7.00
CA ASP A 84 2.74 -5.30 6.30
C ASP A 84 1.47 -6.11 6.01
N CYS A 85 0.40 -5.82 6.74
CA CYS A 85 -0.79 -6.66 6.74
C CYS A 85 -1.84 -6.29 5.68
N HIS A 86 -1.57 -5.30 4.81
CA HIS A 86 -2.50 -4.91 3.78
C HIS A 86 -1.84 -4.16 2.62
N MET A 87 -1.62 -4.87 1.52
CA MET A 87 -1.20 -4.25 0.26
C MET A 87 -1.84 -4.96 -0.94
N HIS A 88 -1.77 -4.31 -2.10
CA HIS A 88 -2.34 -4.79 -3.36
C HIS A 88 -1.25 -4.85 -4.43
N ILE A 89 -1.35 -5.85 -5.31
CA ILE A 89 -0.52 -5.96 -6.52
C ILE A 89 -1.41 -5.76 -7.73
N TYR A 90 -0.99 -4.89 -8.64
CA TYR A 90 -1.59 -4.72 -9.96
C TYR A 90 -0.54 -5.04 -11.02
N ASP A 91 -0.89 -5.95 -11.92
CA ASP A 91 -0.07 -6.38 -13.05
C ASP A 91 -0.99 -6.70 -14.25
N PRO A 92 -1.60 -5.65 -14.85
CA PRO A 92 -2.60 -5.82 -15.91
C PRO A 92 -2.02 -6.44 -17.19
N ALA A 93 -0.71 -6.38 -17.37
CA ALA A 93 -0.02 -6.98 -18.51
C ALA A 93 -0.08 -8.51 -18.49
N ARG A 94 0.01 -9.13 -17.30
CA ARG A 94 -0.05 -10.59 -17.13
C ARG A 94 -1.42 -11.10 -16.71
N PHE A 95 -2.21 -10.27 -16.02
CA PHE A 95 -3.52 -10.65 -15.51
C PHE A 95 -4.56 -9.63 -15.99
N PRO A 96 -5.43 -9.99 -16.95
CA PRO A 96 -6.47 -9.09 -17.42
C PRO A 96 -7.53 -8.87 -16.32
N MET A 97 -7.97 -7.63 -16.17
CA MET A 97 -9.07 -7.28 -15.28
C MET A 97 -10.40 -7.40 -16.03
N PRO A 98 -11.47 -7.92 -15.39
CA PRO A 98 -12.81 -7.86 -15.98
C PRO A 98 -13.26 -6.41 -16.16
N PRO A 99 -14.24 -6.15 -17.05
CA PRO A 99 -14.85 -4.83 -17.19
C PRO A 99 -15.33 -4.29 -15.84
N SER A 100 -14.93 -3.07 -15.51
CA SER A 100 -15.28 -2.42 -14.25
C SER A 100 -15.40 -0.92 -14.47
N PRO A 101 -16.38 -0.25 -13.83
CA PRO A 101 -16.42 1.21 -13.82
C PRO A 101 -15.31 1.82 -12.95
N ARG A 102 -14.53 0.99 -12.25
CA ARG A 102 -13.43 1.44 -11.39
C ARG A 102 -12.17 1.66 -12.22
N VAL A 103 -11.61 2.86 -12.09
CA VAL A 103 -10.26 3.14 -12.59
C VAL A 103 -9.28 2.21 -11.86
N ALA A 104 -8.44 1.52 -12.63
CA ALA A 104 -7.39 0.69 -12.07
C ALA A 104 -6.08 1.47 -12.03
N PRO A 105 -5.25 1.31 -10.98
CA PRO A 105 -3.87 1.74 -11.01
C PRO A 105 -3.16 1.19 -12.24
N SER A 106 -2.33 2.02 -12.89
CA SER A 106 -1.64 1.65 -14.13
C SER A 106 -0.68 0.47 -13.94
N ASN A 107 0.06 0.44 -12.83
CA ASN A 107 0.92 -0.68 -12.45
C ASN A 107 1.33 -0.60 -10.97
N ALA A 108 1.40 -1.74 -10.28
CA ALA A 108 1.82 -1.84 -8.88
C ALA A 108 2.43 -3.24 -8.64
N THR A 109 3.64 -3.47 -9.13
CA THR A 109 4.20 -4.82 -9.23
C THR A 109 4.83 -5.30 -7.92
N VAL A 110 5.11 -6.60 -7.84
CA VAL A 110 5.90 -7.19 -6.74
C VAL A 110 7.29 -6.57 -6.64
N SER A 111 7.89 -6.21 -7.78
CA SER A 111 9.21 -5.57 -7.83
C SER A 111 9.16 -4.18 -7.19
N ASP A 112 8.13 -3.40 -7.49
CA ASP A 112 7.93 -2.08 -6.88
C ASP A 112 7.70 -2.21 -5.37
N TYR A 113 6.86 -3.16 -4.96
CA TYR A 113 6.61 -3.41 -3.53
C TYR A 113 7.87 -3.82 -2.78
N ARG A 114 8.77 -4.62 -3.36
CA ARG A 114 10.03 -5.00 -2.68
C ARG A 114 10.89 -3.80 -2.34
N LEU A 115 10.86 -2.74 -3.15
CA LEU A 115 11.54 -1.48 -2.83
C LEU A 115 10.90 -0.80 -1.61
N LEU A 116 9.56 -0.77 -1.56
CA LEU A 116 8.85 -0.23 -0.40
C LEU A 116 9.09 -1.06 0.86
N GLN A 117 8.98 -2.38 0.77
CA GLN A 117 9.20 -3.34 1.86
C GLN A 117 10.58 -3.15 2.47
N LYS A 118 11.61 -3.01 1.63
CA LYS A 118 12.98 -2.70 2.06
C LYS A 118 13.04 -1.35 2.78
N ARG A 119 12.38 -0.32 2.26
CA ARG A 119 12.37 1.02 2.86
C ARG A 119 11.70 1.03 4.23
N ILE A 120 10.57 0.33 4.40
CA ILE A 120 9.82 0.30 5.66
C ILE A 120 10.33 -0.77 6.66
N GLY A 121 11.21 -1.67 6.20
CA GLY A 121 11.86 -2.67 7.04
C GLY A 121 10.98 -3.87 7.44
N THR A 122 9.84 -4.09 6.78
CA THR A 122 9.00 -5.26 7.03
C THR A 122 9.57 -6.51 6.36
N THR A 123 9.32 -7.68 6.93
CA THR A 123 9.83 -8.96 6.41
C THR A 123 8.71 -9.96 6.10
N ARG A 124 7.50 -9.70 6.59
CA ARG A 124 6.27 -10.42 6.27
C ARG A 124 5.29 -9.51 5.54
N VAL A 125 4.41 -10.09 4.74
CA VAL A 125 3.43 -9.35 3.96
C VAL A 125 2.13 -10.14 3.78
N VAL A 126 1.01 -9.44 3.78
CA VAL A 126 -0.30 -9.96 3.38
C VAL A 126 -0.76 -9.26 2.09
N VAL A 127 -0.81 -10.02 1.01
CA VAL A 127 -1.34 -9.57 -0.29
C VAL A 127 -2.85 -9.74 -0.27
N VAL A 128 -3.58 -8.64 -0.36
CA VAL A 128 -5.04 -8.64 -0.40
C VAL A 128 -5.49 -8.53 -1.84
N GLN A 129 -6.43 -9.37 -2.24
CA GLN A 129 -7.00 -9.35 -3.59
C GLN A 129 -7.54 -7.95 -3.94
N PRO A 130 -7.02 -7.32 -5.01
CA PRO A 130 -7.50 -6.00 -5.43
C PRO A 130 -8.87 -6.10 -6.08
N ARG A 131 -9.72 -5.10 -5.82
CA ARG A 131 -11.13 -5.12 -6.26
C ARG A 131 -11.31 -5.18 -7.77
N ASN A 132 -10.42 -4.55 -8.54
CA ASN A 132 -10.50 -4.52 -10.00
C ASN A 132 -10.34 -5.92 -10.63
N TYR A 133 -9.71 -6.87 -9.92
CA TYR A 133 -9.59 -8.26 -10.36
C TYR A 133 -10.78 -9.14 -9.95
N ALA A 134 -11.77 -8.57 -9.25
CA ALA A 134 -12.94 -9.29 -8.77
C ALA A 134 -12.55 -10.59 -8.04
N ILE A 135 -13.10 -11.73 -8.47
CA ILE A 135 -12.85 -13.07 -7.92
C ILE A 135 -11.67 -13.80 -8.57
N ASP A 136 -10.97 -13.19 -9.53
CA ASP A 136 -9.80 -13.78 -10.17
C ASP A 136 -8.56 -13.54 -9.30
N ASN A 137 -8.27 -14.52 -8.43
CA ASN A 137 -7.20 -14.44 -7.44
C ASN A 137 -5.80 -14.73 -8.02
N ARG A 138 -5.64 -14.91 -9.34
CA ARG A 138 -4.35 -15.31 -9.94
C ARG A 138 -3.23 -14.30 -9.69
N VAL A 139 -3.51 -13.00 -9.75
CA VAL A 139 -2.52 -11.94 -9.45
C VAL A 139 -2.05 -12.02 -7.99
N THR A 140 -2.96 -12.32 -7.05
CA THR A 140 -2.66 -12.47 -5.64
C THR A 140 -1.83 -13.73 -5.38
N VAL A 141 -2.19 -14.85 -6.00
CA VAL A 141 -1.45 -16.13 -5.88
C VAL A 141 -0.04 -16.00 -6.46
N ASP A 142 0.11 -15.39 -7.63
CA ASP A 142 1.43 -15.10 -8.24
C ASP A 142 2.28 -14.21 -7.32
N ALA A 143 1.68 -13.16 -6.76
CA ALA A 143 2.38 -12.27 -5.85
C ALA A 143 2.89 -13.00 -4.60
N ILE A 144 2.08 -13.86 -3.98
CA ILE A 144 2.51 -14.66 -2.82
C ILE A 144 3.71 -15.54 -3.19
N ALA A 145 3.65 -16.25 -4.32
CA ALA A 145 4.73 -17.10 -4.78
C ALA A 145 6.04 -16.30 -5.01
N ARG A 146 5.94 -15.12 -5.63
CA ARG A 146 7.10 -14.24 -5.91
C ARG A 146 7.65 -13.54 -4.67
N LEU A 147 6.82 -13.26 -3.67
CA LEU A 147 7.24 -12.65 -2.39
C LEU A 147 7.85 -13.70 -1.45
N GLY A 148 7.51 -14.98 -1.65
CA GLY A 148 8.15 -16.12 -0.99
C GLY A 148 7.49 -16.52 0.33
N PRO A 149 8.19 -17.28 1.19
CA PRO A 149 7.58 -18.02 2.31
C PRO A 149 6.93 -17.14 3.38
N ASN A 150 7.31 -15.86 3.46
CA ASN A 150 6.80 -14.89 4.41
C ASN A 150 5.57 -14.11 3.91
N ALA A 151 5.05 -14.44 2.73
CA ALA A 151 3.84 -13.84 2.18
C ALA A 151 2.61 -14.72 2.46
N ARG A 152 1.48 -14.07 2.75
CA ARG A 152 0.15 -14.71 2.81
C ARG A 152 -0.85 -13.93 1.99
N GLY A 153 -1.95 -14.57 1.63
CA GLY A 153 -3.00 -14.00 0.79
C GLY A 153 -4.34 -13.83 1.51
N VAL A 154 -5.11 -12.84 1.06
CA VAL A 154 -6.56 -12.75 1.30
C VAL A 154 -7.26 -12.72 -0.04
N ALA A 155 -8.07 -13.73 -0.32
CA ALA A 155 -8.78 -13.91 -1.59
C ALA A 155 -10.17 -13.26 -1.59
N VAL A 156 -10.78 -13.14 -2.76
CA VAL A 156 -12.23 -12.87 -2.90
C VAL A 156 -12.85 -14.06 -3.61
N LEU A 157 -13.90 -14.64 -3.03
CA LEU A 157 -14.52 -15.87 -3.53
C LEU A 157 -16.03 -15.69 -3.71
N HIS A 158 -16.60 -16.51 -4.59
CA HIS A 158 -18.04 -16.71 -4.73
C HIS A 158 -18.44 -18.08 -4.13
N PRO A 159 -19.69 -18.30 -3.66
CA PRO A 159 -20.12 -19.58 -3.10
C PRO A 159 -19.93 -20.81 -4.00
N THR A 160 -19.78 -20.59 -5.32
CA THR A 160 -19.50 -21.64 -6.31
C THR A 160 -18.07 -22.18 -6.26
N VAL A 161 -17.18 -21.62 -5.44
CA VAL A 161 -15.83 -22.15 -5.24
C VAL A 161 -15.88 -23.61 -4.79
N THR A 162 -15.03 -24.46 -5.32
CA THR A 162 -14.96 -25.89 -4.99
C THR A 162 -13.98 -26.14 -3.83
N ASP A 163 -14.09 -27.28 -3.17
CA ASP A 163 -13.14 -27.66 -2.12
C ASP A 163 -11.73 -27.86 -2.67
N ALA A 164 -11.60 -28.31 -3.92
CA ALA A 164 -10.34 -28.41 -4.62
C ALA A 164 -9.68 -27.04 -4.81
N GLU A 165 -10.44 -26.03 -5.24
CA GLU A 165 -9.96 -24.65 -5.35
C GLU A 165 -9.58 -24.05 -3.99
N LEU A 166 -10.37 -24.29 -2.95
CA LEU A 166 -10.03 -23.86 -1.58
C LEU A 166 -8.71 -24.48 -1.09
N LYS A 167 -8.51 -25.78 -1.32
CA LYS A 167 -7.26 -26.48 -0.99
C LYS A 167 -6.08 -25.93 -1.80
N ALA A 168 -6.28 -25.66 -3.10
CA ALA A 168 -5.24 -25.07 -3.95
C ALA A 168 -4.84 -23.66 -3.47
N LEU A 169 -5.82 -22.82 -3.13
CA LEU A 169 -5.57 -21.49 -2.55
C LEU A 169 -4.87 -21.59 -1.19
N HIS A 170 -5.23 -22.56 -0.35
CA HIS A 170 -4.55 -22.80 0.92
C HIS A 170 -3.09 -23.18 0.71
N ALA A 171 -2.81 -24.12 -0.20
CA ALA A 171 -1.46 -24.52 -0.57
C ALA A 171 -0.65 -23.34 -1.13
N ALA A 172 -1.29 -22.46 -1.90
CA ALA A 172 -0.70 -21.24 -2.44
C ALA A 172 -0.45 -20.12 -1.39
N GLY A 173 -0.86 -20.31 -0.14
CA GLY A 173 -0.59 -19.36 0.96
C GLY A 173 -1.73 -18.40 1.30
N VAL A 174 -2.94 -18.57 0.72
CA VAL A 174 -4.13 -17.82 1.14
C VAL A 174 -4.56 -18.25 2.54
N ARG A 175 -4.90 -17.29 3.41
CA ARG A 175 -5.32 -17.51 4.81
C ARG A 175 -6.55 -16.70 5.21
N GLY A 176 -7.24 -16.10 4.26
CA GLY A 176 -8.45 -15.33 4.51
C GLY A 176 -9.24 -15.06 3.24
N ILE A 177 -10.50 -14.66 3.43
CA ILE A 177 -11.35 -14.12 2.37
C ILE A 177 -11.82 -12.71 2.72
N ARG A 178 -12.03 -11.87 1.71
CA ARG A 178 -12.46 -10.47 1.91
C ARG A 178 -13.85 -10.20 1.35
N PHE A 179 -14.66 -9.51 2.13
CA PHE A 179 -15.91 -8.89 1.71
C PHE A 179 -15.73 -7.37 1.65
N THR A 180 -15.87 -6.81 0.44
CA THR A 180 -15.95 -5.36 0.25
C THR A 180 -17.35 -4.99 -0.19
N LEU A 181 -18.13 -4.36 0.70
CA LEU A 181 -19.56 -4.08 0.50
C LEU A 181 -19.90 -2.59 0.45
N GLY A 182 -18.92 -1.69 0.68
CA GLY A 182 -19.20 -0.26 0.80
C GLY A 182 -19.78 0.40 -0.46
N ASP A 183 -19.59 -0.19 -1.64
CA ASP A 183 -20.24 0.27 -2.87
C ASP A 183 -20.98 -0.89 -3.55
N PRO A 184 -22.31 -0.99 -3.38
CA PRO A 184 -23.12 -2.03 -4.01
C PRO A 184 -23.05 -2.06 -5.53
N ALA A 185 -22.81 -0.92 -6.20
CA ALA A 185 -22.79 -0.85 -7.66
C ALA A 185 -21.58 -1.57 -8.28
N THR A 186 -20.54 -1.82 -7.48
CA THR A 186 -19.30 -2.47 -7.92
C THR A 186 -18.89 -3.64 -7.04
N ALA A 187 -19.72 -4.01 -6.07
CA ALA A 187 -19.48 -5.14 -5.20
C ALA A 187 -19.69 -6.45 -5.98
N VAL A 188 -18.66 -7.30 -5.99
CA VAL A 188 -18.70 -8.65 -6.58
C VAL A 188 -19.08 -9.73 -5.55
N VAL A 189 -19.34 -9.31 -4.32
CA VAL A 189 -19.74 -10.14 -3.18
C VAL A 189 -20.95 -9.51 -2.51
N LYS A 190 -21.76 -10.34 -1.85
CA LYS A 190 -23.02 -9.93 -1.20
C LYS A 190 -23.09 -10.44 0.22
N VAL A 191 -23.98 -9.86 1.02
CA VAL A 191 -24.15 -10.20 2.45
C VAL A 191 -24.55 -11.66 2.65
N ASP A 192 -25.45 -12.19 1.81
CA ASP A 192 -25.92 -13.57 1.84
C ASP A 192 -24.80 -14.60 1.58
N MET A 193 -23.69 -14.19 0.95
CA MET A 193 -22.52 -15.03 0.71
C MET A 193 -21.60 -15.16 1.93
N ILE A 194 -21.71 -14.26 2.92
CA ILE A 194 -20.76 -14.18 4.05
C ILE A 194 -20.78 -15.46 4.88
N GLU A 195 -21.93 -15.86 5.41
CA GLU A 195 -22.00 -17.00 6.32
C GLU A 195 -21.67 -18.34 5.65
N PRO A 196 -22.21 -18.67 4.45
CA PRO A 196 -21.85 -19.91 3.77
C PRO A 196 -20.34 -20.02 3.51
N LEU A 197 -19.70 -18.95 3.05
CA LEU A 197 -18.26 -18.95 2.80
C LEU A 197 -17.46 -18.97 4.11
N ALA A 198 -17.87 -18.24 5.13
CA ALA A 198 -17.23 -18.25 6.44
C ALA A 198 -17.19 -19.66 7.05
N LYS A 199 -18.28 -20.43 6.94
CA LYS A 199 -18.33 -21.83 7.40
C LYS A 199 -17.28 -22.70 6.70
N ARG A 200 -17.18 -22.59 5.37
CA ARG A 200 -16.22 -23.39 4.58
C ARG A 200 -14.76 -23.03 4.87
N VAL A 201 -14.45 -21.75 5.05
CA VAL A 201 -13.07 -21.33 5.31
C VAL A 201 -12.67 -21.48 6.78
N ALA A 202 -13.63 -21.63 7.70
CA ALA A 202 -13.35 -21.92 9.10
C ALA A 202 -12.62 -23.26 9.29
N GLU A 203 -12.99 -24.29 8.51
CA GLU A 203 -12.32 -25.60 8.53
C GLU A 203 -10.85 -25.53 8.10
N LEU A 204 -10.48 -24.49 7.35
CA LEU A 204 -9.11 -24.23 6.91
C LEU A 204 -8.33 -23.31 7.86
N GLY A 205 -8.96 -22.87 8.96
CA GLY A 205 -8.39 -21.91 9.90
C GLY A 205 -8.24 -20.49 9.33
N TRP A 206 -9.01 -20.14 8.31
CA TRP A 206 -8.93 -18.82 7.67
C TRP A 206 -9.77 -17.77 8.40
N HIS A 207 -9.42 -16.50 8.20
CA HIS A 207 -10.20 -15.36 8.68
C HIS A 207 -11.14 -14.80 7.60
N VAL A 208 -12.12 -14.02 8.03
CA VAL A 208 -12.97 -13.20 7.15
C VAL A 208 -12.65 -11.73 7.39
N GLN A 209 -12.27 -11.04 6.32
CA GLN A 209 -11.88 -9.64 6.31
C GLN A 209 -13.02 -8.78 5.74
N PHE A 210 -13.33 -7.65 6.38
CA PHE A 210 -14.43 -6.75 6.01
C PHE A 210 -13.92 -5.35 5.68
N ASN A 211 -14.28 -4.87 4.48
CA ASN A 211 -14.25 -3.47 4.11
C ASN A 211 -15.70 -3.03 3.89
N VAL A 212 -16.26 -2.40 4.92
CA VAL A 212 -17.68 -2.05 5.03
C VAL A 212 -17.81 -0.67 5.68
N GLU A 213 -18.95 -0.03 5.50
CA GLU A 213 -19.26 1.24 6.17
C GLU A 213 -19.79 1.02 7.59
N GLY A 214 -19.72 2.05 8.44
CA GLY A 214 -20.22 1.98 9.81
C GLY A 214 -21.70 1.60 9.90
N ALA A 215 -22.56 2.08 9.00
CA ALA A 215 -23.97 1.70 8.96
C ALA A 215 -24.14 0.19 8.69
N GLN A 216 -23.38 -0.35 7.73
CA GLN A 216 -23.38 -1.78 7.42
C GLN A 216 -22.90 -2.64 8.61
N ILE A 217 -21.95 -2.15 9.42
CA ILE A 217 -21.54 -2.86 10.65
C ILE A 217 -22.70 -3.02 11.62
N ILE A 218 -23.56 -1.99 11.75
CA ILE A 218 -24.74 -2.04 12.62
C ILE A 218 -25.72 -3.10 12.11
N GLU A 219 -26.02 -3.08 10.81
CA GLU A 219 -26.93 -4.04 10.16
C GLU A 219 -26.41 -5.49 10.29
N LEU A 220 -25.10 -5.67 10.13
CA LEU A 220 -24.46 -6.98 10.16
C LEU A 220 -24.13 -7.46 11.58
N ALA A 221 -24.43 -6.71 12.65
CA ALA A 221 -23.95 -6.99 14.00
C ALA A 221 -24.28 -8.41 14.49
N ASN A 222 -25.50 -8.89 14.23
CA ASN A 222 -25.91 -10.26 14.60
C ASN A 222 -25.21 -11.32 13.76
N LEU A 223 -25.01 -11.05 12.46
CA LEU A 223 -24.24 -11.92 11.57
C LEU A 223 -22.79 -12.02 12.04
N LEU A 224 -22.12 -10.89 12.26
CA LEU A 224 -20.72 -10.83 12.69
C LEU A 224 -20.49 -11.62 13.98
N ARG A 225 -21.39 -11.51 14.96
CA ARG A 225 -21.30 -12.23 16.24
C ARG A 225 -21.38 -13.76 16.12
N ARG A 226 -22.07 -14.28 15.10
CA ARG A 226 -22.30 -15.73 14.93
C ARG A 226 -21.35 -16.40 13.93
N LEU A 227 -20.48 -15.64 13.25
CA LEU A 227 -19.55 -16.23 12.30
C LEU A 227 -18.54 -17.16 13.00
N PRO A 228 -18.23 -18.32 12.40
CA PRO A 228 -17.32 -19.29 12.99
C PRO A 228 -15.84 -18.95 12.79
N THR A 229 -15.50 -17.88 12.07
CA THR A 229 -14.13 -17.47 11.71
C THR A 229 -13.58 -16.32 12.55
N GLN A 230 -12.26 -16.17 12.56
CA GLN A 230 -11.62 -14.92 12.98
C GLN A 230 -12.09 -13.76 12.09
N LEU A 231 -12.31 -12.58 12.67
CA LEU A 231 -12.79 -11.41 11.94
C LEU A 231 -11.69 -10.35 11.84
N VAL A 232 -11.56 -9.72 10.67
CA VAL A 232 -10.64 -8.60 10.46
C VAL A 232 -11.41 -7.44 9.85
N PHE A 233 -11.41 -6.27 10.49
CA PHE A 233 -11.96 -5.05 9.89
C PHE A 233 -10.84 -4.23 9.26
N ASP A 234 -11.05 -3.81 8.02
CA ASP A 234 -10.11 -2.97 7.30
C ASP A 234 -10.21 -1.50 7.74
N HIS A 235 -9.11 -0.77 7.55
CA HIS A 235 -8.99 0.69 7.68
C HIS A 235 -9.77 1.32 8.85
N LEU A 236 -9.35 1.00 10.08
CA LEU A 236 -9.94 1.50 11.32
C LEU A 236 -11.42 1.11 11.53
N ALA A 237 -11.92 0.14 10.77
CA ALA A 237 -13.33 -0.23 10.69
C ALA A 237 -14.26 0.89 10.18
N ASN A 238 -13.69 1.92 9.54
CA ASN A 238 -14.40 3.00 8.84
C ASN A 238 -15.57 3.66 9.62
N PRO A 239 -15.40 4.10 10.88
CA PRO A 239 -16.44 4.81 11.61
C PRO A 239 -16.75 6.16 10.93
N PRO A 240 -18.01 6.46 10.57
CA PRO A 240 -18.36 7.69 9.85
C PRO A 240 -17.97 8.96 10.62
N LEU A 241 -17.34 9.92 9.94
CA LEU A 241 -17.10 11.27 10.48
C LEU A 241 -18.33 12.17 10.29
N PRO A 242 -18.63 13.09 11.23
CA PRO A 242 -17.79 13.47 12.37
C PRO A 242 -17.96 12.61 13.63
N ALA A 243 -18.91 11.66 13.63
CA ALA A 243 -19.23 10.87 14.82
C ALA A 243 -18.04 10.03 15.31
N GLY A 244 -17.23 9.46 14.41
CA GLY A 244 -16.01 8.74 14.75
C GLY A 244 -16.27 7.64 15.80
N ILE A 245 -15.56 7.70 16.92
CA ILE A 245 -15.67 6.73 18.01
C ILE A 245 -17.03 6.76 18.75
N GLU A 246 -17.79 7.84 18.61
CA GLU A 246 -19.15 7.98 19.16
C GLU A 246 -20.19 7.29 18.26
N HIS A 247 -19.83 6.91 17.03
CA HIS A 247 -20.72 6.17 16.15
C HIS A 247 -20.96 4.74 16.68
N PRO A 248 -22.20 4.20 16.64
CA PRO A 248 -22.51 2.87 17.20
C PRO A 248 -21.69 1.71 16.61
N SER A 249 -21.19 1.85 15.38
CA SER A 249 -20.30 0.84 14.78
C SER A 249 -19.02 0.61 15.60
N HIS A 250 -18.48 1.67 16.22
CA HIS A 250 -17.27 1.58 17.01
C HIS A 250 -17.47 0.69 18.25
N SER A 251 -18.58 0.86 18.98
CA SER A 251 -18.88 0.04 20.16
C SER A 251 -19.15 -1.42 19.81
N ILE A 252 -19.78 -1.68 18.65
CA ILE A 252 -19.99 -3.04 18.12
C ILE A 252 -18.64 -3.70 17.82
N VAL A 253 -17.75 -3.03 17.09
CA VAL A 253 -16.42 -3.56 16.76
C VAL A 253 -15.60 -3.79 18.02
N ARG A 254 -15.60 -2.85 18.98
CA ARG A 254 -14.95 -3.02 20.28
C ARG A 254 -15.46 -4.26 21.01
N GLY A 255 -16.78 -4.45 21.09
CA GLY A 255 -17.37 -5.65 21.70
C GLY A 255 -17.03 -6.96 20.98
N LEU A 256 -16.72 -6.93 19.68
CA LEU A 256 -16.21 -8.09 18.94
C LEU A 256 -14.73 -8.35 19.23
N ILE A 257 -13.93 -7.29 19.45
CA ILE A 257 -12.52 -7.38 19.87
C ILE A 257 -12.42 -7.96 21.28
N ASP A 258 -13.25 -7.48 22.21
CA ASP A 258 -13.28 -7.95 23.61
C ASP A 258 -13.54 -9.47 23.73
N LYS A 259 -14.11 -10.09 22.68
CA LYS A 259 -14.31 -11.55 22.58
C LYS A 259 -13.09 -12.34 22.06
N GLY A 260 -11.97 -11.67 21.78
CA GLY A 260 -10.67 -12.29 21.51
C GLY A 260 -10.47 -12.89 20.12
N ARG A 261 -11.41 -12.69 19.17
CA ARG A 261 -11.37 -13.28 17.81
C ARG A 261 -11.47 -12.27 16.67
N THR A 262 -11.24 -10.99 16.98
CA THR A 262 -11.44 -9.89 16.05
C THR A 262 -10.25 -8.95 16.07
N TRP A 263 -9.81 -8.52 14.89
CA TRP A 263 -8.74 -7.55 14.68
C TRP A 263 -9.23 -6.36 13.84
N VAL A 264 -8.59 -5.21 14.01
CA VAL A 264 -8.80 -4.02 13.18
C VAL A 264 -7.45 -3.62 12.58
N LYS A 265 -7.40 -3.38 11.27
CA LYS A 265 -6.20 -2.88 10.60
C LYS A 265 -6.09 -1.37 10.79
N LEU A 266 -4.94 -0.91 11.28
CA LEU A 266 -4.63 0.51 11.45
C LEU A 266 -4.02 1.08 10.14
N SER A 267 -4.80 1.02 9.07
CA SER A 267 -4.43 1.37 7.69
C SER A 267 -5.40 2.38 7.09
N GLY A 268 -5.06 3.00 5.96
CA GLY A 268 -6.02 3.76 5.15
C GLY A 268 -6.76 4.89 5.87
N ALA A 269 -6.16 5.52 6.89
CA ALA A 269 -6.79 6.61 7.64
C ALA A 269 -7.27 7.74 6.70
N TYR A 270 -6.55 7.94 5.59
CA TYR A 270 -6.92 8.89 4.56
C TYR A 270 -8.27 8.61 3.88
N SER A 271 -8.69 7.36 3.78
CA SER A 271 -9.89 6.95 3.03
C SER A 271 -11.19 7.49 3.63
N ASN A 272 -11.19 7.78 4.93
CA ASN A 272 -12.32 8.36 5.65
C ASN A 272 -12.07 9.80 6.10
N SER A 273 -10.90 10.37 5.78
CA SER A 273 -10.53 11.73 6.17
C SER A 273 -11.36 12.79 5.45
N LYS A 274 -11.73 13.85 6.16
CA LYS A 274 -12.33 15.06 5.57
C LYS A 274 -11.32 16.19 5.31
N ILE A 275 -10.08 16.06 5.80
CA ILE A 275 -9.06 17.11 5.78
C ILE A 275 -7.92 16.78 4.79
N GLY A 276 -7.72 15.50 4.46
CA GLY A 276 -6.68 15.07 3.52
C GLY A 276 -5.25 15.12 4.09
N PRO A 277 -4.23 14.86 3.25
CA PRO A 277 -2.83 14.90 3.67
C PRO A 277 -2.37 16.34 3.97
N PRO A 278 -1.36 16.52 4.84
CA PRO A 278 -0.66 15.49 5.63
C PRO A 278 -1.35 15.16 6.96
N SER A 279 -2.47 15.82 7.26
CA SER A 279 -3.05 15.92 8.61
C SER A 279 -4.29 15.05 8.81
N TYR A 280 -4.39 13.92 8.11
CA TYR A 280 -5.55 13.02 8.20
C TYR A 280 -5.97 12.79 9.67
N PRO A 281 -7.25 12.96 10.04
CA PRO A 281 -7.74 12.68 11.37
C PRO A 281 -7.76 11.18 11.67
#